data_AF-A0A1F6VAU4-F1
#
_entry.id   AF-A0A1F6VAU4-F1
#
_cell.length_a   1.000
_cell.length_b   1.000
_cell.length_c   1.000
_cell.angle_alpha   90.00
_cell.angle_beta   90.00
_cell.angle_gamma   90.00
#
_symmetry.space_group_name_H-M   'P 1'
#
loop_
_entity.id
_entity.type
_entity.pdbx_description
1 polymer ?
#
loop_
_entity_poly.entity_id
_entity_poly.type
_entity_poly.pdbx_seq_one_letter_code
_entity_poly.pdbx_strand_id
1 'polypeptide(L)'
;MTYNRNISHARHIGFALGILGQLYAPRLAANPMENSFVKQAVQARDEEGVGSERVESRKVDTTNTLERCVMENKCESVVDYRPQDRCKAVMNEYSVPATGRRGLIGGSSRRLVGSSHIRLAKEKYTYGRQELVDVLNYAACVMEQVYGTPLEVRDLSREGGGRLWPHKSHRHGRDADVGMYGYNDLQGLYSTSRRMVRGGRVDREFMAPQALDANVQFLSELVRGPYSVERVFVDRKVIRALGAYAIGKYGDAFWQPIKDVLDHEPGHTNHYHIRTRVRDGKERPET
;
A
#
# COMPACT_ATOMS: atom_id res chain seq x y z
N MET A 1 -49.46 4.11 -28.44
CA MET A 1 -50.35 4.91 -29.32
C MET A 1 -51.40 5.50 -28.39
N THR A 2 -51.51 6.79 -28.11
CA THR A 2 -51.60 8.01 -28.95
C THR A 2 -51.28 9.21 -28.03
N TYR A 3 -50.21 9.96 -28.28
CA TYR A 3 -50.21 11.34 -28.80
C TYR A 3 -51.40 12.23 -28.39
N ASN A 4 -51.11 13.30 -27.65
CA ASN A 4 -51.83 14.56 -27.84
C ASN A 4 -50.90 15.77 -27.63
N ARG A 5 -50.89 16.65 -28.64
CA ARG A 5 -50.20 17.96 -28.72
C ARG A 5 -51.21 19.06 -28.38
N ASN A 6 -50.70 20.21 -27.93
CA ASN A 6 -51.03 21.58 -28.38
C ASN A 6 -50.15 22.55 -27.54
N ILE A 7 -49.22 23.37 -28.07
CA ILE A 7 -49.33 24.54 -28.98
C ILE A 7 -50.26 25.59 -28.31
N SER A 8 -49.94 26.86 -28.06
CA SER A 8 -48.93 27.83 -28.51
C SER A 8 -49.06 29.09 -27.61
N HIS A 9 -48.01 29.92 -27.49
CA HIS A 9 -48.06 31.31 -27.96
C HIS A 9 -46.69 32.00 -27.83
N ALA A 10 -46.34 32.69 -28.90
CA ALA A 10 -45.11 33.45 -29.11
C ALA A 10 -45.38 34.96 -28.94
N ARG A 11 -44.30 35.72 -28.70
CA ARG A 11 -43.92 37.05 -29.27
C ARG A 11 -42.94 37.73 -28.30
N HIS A 12 -41.65 37.85 -28.63
CA HIS A 12 -40.99 38.87 -29.47
C HIS A 12 -41.07 40.31 -28.95
N ILE A 13 -39.98 40.78 -28.34
CA ILE A 13 -39.32 42.12 -28.40
C ILE A 13 -37.85 41.83 -28.00
N GLY A 14 -36.75 42.28 -28.59
CA GLY A 14 -36.46 43.33 -29.56
C GLY A 14 -35.21 44.11 -29.10
N PHE A 15 -34.07 43.87 -29.76
CA PHE A 15 -32.93 44.77 -30.04
C PHE A 15 -32.23 45.64 -28.96
N ALA A 16 -30.90 45.50 -28.86
CA ALA A 16 -29.84 46.54 -29.02
C ALA A 16 -28.47 45.96 -28.55
N LEU A 17 -27.50 45.62 -29.41
CA LEU A 17 -26.49 46.43 -30.13
C LEU A 17 -25.55 47.31 -29.27
N GLY A 18 -24.29 46.90 -29.28
CA GLY A 18 -23.08 47.74 -29.24
C GLY A 18 -22.26 47.67 -27.94
N ILE A 19 -20.93 47.77 -27.93
CA ILE A 19 -19.88 48.06 -28.93
C ILE A 19 -18.53 47.94 -28.16
N LEU A 20 -17.42 47.61 -28.86
CA LEU A 20 -15.98 47.75 -28.47
C LEU A 20 -15.46 46.88 -27.31
N GLY A 21 -14.26 46.30 -27.32
CA GLY A 21 -13.08 46.44 -28.17
C GLY A 21 -11.82 46.26 -27.30
N GLN A 22 -10.75 45.69 -27.89
CA GLN A 22 -9.35 45.67 -27.41
C GLN A 22 -8.99 44.66 -26.29
N LEU A 23 -8.25 43.59 -26.66
CA LEU A 23 -6.78 43.50 -26.64
C LEU A 23 -6.20 43.62 -25.23
N TYR A 24 -5.81 42.49 -24.62
CA TYR A 24 -4.59 42.33 -23.81
C TYR A 24 -4.50 40.85 -23.35
N ALA A 25 -3.64 40.06 -23.99
CA ALA A 25 -2.88 39.02 -23.30
C ALA A 25 -1.57 39.68 -22.87
N PRO A 26 -1.07 39.46 -21.63
CA PRO A 26 -0.08 38.40 -21.47
C PRO A 26 0.01 37.74 -20.06
N ARG A 27 0.79 36.66 -20.03
CA ARG A 27 1.61 36.12 -18.93
C ARG A 27 0.95 35.36 -17.76
N LEU A 28 1.18 34.05 -17.80
CA LEU A 28 1.73 33.22 -16.72
C LEU A 28 2.21 33.99 -15.48
N ALA A 29 1.56 33.74 -14.35
CA ALA A 29 2.15 33.79 -13.02
C ALA A 29 1.43 32.75 -12.15
N ALA A 30 2.08 31.62 -11.92
CA ALA A 30 1.70 30.69 -10.86
C ALA A 30 1.97 31.40 -9.53
N ASN A 31 0.93 31.55 -8.69
CA ASN A 31 1.06 31.99 -7.31
C ASN A 31 1.65 30.84 -6.48
N PRO A 32 2.84 30.97 -5.85
CA PRO A 32 3.33 30.01 -4.87
C PRO A 32 3.31 30.68 -3.50
N MET A 33 2.12 30.82 -2.91
CA MET A 33 1.94 31.31 -1.54
C MET A 33 0.88 30.47 -0.86
N GLU A 34 1.21 29.20 -0.60
CA GLU A 34 0.62 28.38 0.48
C GLU A 34 1.41 27.09 0.61
N ASN A 35 2.53 27.16 1.34
CA ASN A 35 3.18 26.01 1.97
C ASN A 35 4.12 26.52 3.07
N SER A 36 3.54 27.16 4.09
CA SER A 36 4.27 27.66 5.27
C SER A 36 4.13 26.78 6.50
N PHE A 37 3.84 25.48 6.34
CA PHE A 37 3.70 24.56 7.48
C PHE A 37 4.86 23.56 7.67
N VAL A 38 5.89 23.59 6.80
CA VAL A 38 7.03 22.65 6.89
C VAL A 38 8.35 23.35 7.26
N LYS A 39 8.43 24.69 7.24
CA LYS A 39 9.69 25.42 7.49
C LYS A 39 10.00 25.81 8.93
N GLN A 40 9.14 25.51 9.91
CA GLN A 40 9.37 25.91 11.31
C GLN A 40 9.90 24.80 12.24
N ALA A 41 10.15 23.59 11.74
CA ALA A 41 10.61 22.47 12.59
C ALA A 41 12.13 22.24 12.60
N VAL A 42 12.92 23.01 11.85
CA VAL A 42 14.37 22.74 11.65
C VAL A 42 15.28 23.79 12.32
N GLN A 43 14.73 24.79 13.01
CA GLN A 43 15.52 25.94 13.50
C GLN A 43 15.58 26.09 15.03
N ALA A 44 15.49 24.99 15.76
CA ALA A 44 15.68 25.00 17.21
C ALA A 44 16.40 23.71 17.65
N ARG A 45 17.71 23.63 17.40
CA ARG A 45 18.61 22.61 17.97
C ARG A 45 20.08 22.92 17.71
N ASP A 46 20.49 24.13 18.05
CA ASP A 46 21.88 24.43 18.35
C ASP A 46 21.88 25.30 19.61
N GLU A 47 22.89 25.13 20.46
CA GLU A 47 23.11 25.77 21.77
C GLU A 47 22.50 25.02 22.98
N GLU A 48 23.25 24.07 23.54
CA GLU A 48 23.99 24.25 24.79
C GLU A 48 24.64 22.91 25.23
N GLY A 49 25.88 22.98 25.73
CA GLY A 49 26.75 21.83 25.94
C GLY A 49 26.89 21.32 27.39
N VAL A 50 27.98 20.55 27.56
CA VAL A 50 28.66 20.12 28.79
C VAL A 50 28.25 18.76 29.40
N GLY A 51 29.06 17.75 29.08
CA GLY A 51 29.79 16.92 30.06
C GLY A 51 29.04 15.92 30.93
N SER A 52 29.03 14.64 30.54
CA SER A 52 29.12 13.49 31.45
C SER A 52 29.30 12.20 30.64
N GLU A 53 30.40 11.48 30.86
CA GLU A 53 30.65 10.16 30.30
C GLU A 53 29.51 9.20 30.67
N ARG A 54 28.79 8.72 29.65
CA ARG A 54 27.81 7.64 29.79
C ARG A 54 27.95 6.70 28.61
N VAL A 55 28.20 5.43 28.92
CA VAL A 55 28.36 4.31 28.00
C VAL A 55 27.29 4.37 26.90
N GLU A 56 27.74 4.71 25.69
CA GLU A 56 26.90 4.88 24.52
C GLU A 56 26.54 3.50 23.96
N SER A 57 25.36 2.98 24.33
CA SER A 57 24.73 1.95 23.52
C SER A 57 24.41 2.58 22.17
N ARG A 58 25.22 2.28 21.15
CA ARG A 58 24.97 2.62 19.74
C ARG A 58 23.58 2.12 19.34
N LYS A 59 22.57 2.98 19.47
CA LYS A 59 21.36 2.88 18.66
C LYS A 59 21.74 3.43 17.30
N VAL A 60 21.87 2.54 16.33
CA VAL A 60 22.02 2.92 14.93
C VAL A 60 20.72 3.61 14.53
N ASP A 61 20.80 4.91 14.28
CA ASP A 61 19.70 5.71 13.75
C ASP A 61 19.52 5.34 12.26
N THR A 62 18.65 4.36 11.99
CA THR A 62 18.36 3.86 10.64
C THR A 62 17.45 4.78 9.83
N THR A 63 16.86 5.79 10.47
CA THR A 63 15.96 6.76 9.83
C THR A 63 16.70 7.70 8.87
N ASN A 64 18.00 7.87 9.03
CA ASN A 64 18.79 8.88 8.31
C ASN A 64 19.49 8.36 7.03
N THR A 65 19.42 7.07 6.71
CA THR A 65 20.16 6.52 5.56
C THR A 65 19.38 6.62 4.26
N LEU A 66 18.06 6.37 4.29
CA LEU A 66 17.20 6.43 3.10
C LEU A 66 16.90 7.87 2.65
N GLU A 67 16.60 8.76 3.60
CA GLU A 67 16.35 10.18 3.29
C GLU A 67 17.60 10.85 2.71
N ARG A 68 18.78 10.52 3.23
CA ARG A 68 20.05 11.07 2.74
C ARG A 68 20.46 10.52 1.38
N CYS A 69 20.23 9.23 1.13
CA CYS A 69 20.49 8.60 -0.16
C CYS A 69 19.64 9.18 -1.30
N VAL A 70 18.36 9.45 -1.04
CA VAL A 70 17.44 10.05 -2.03
C VAL A 70 17.76 11.53 -2.28
N MET A 71 18.21 12.26 -1.26
CA MET A 71 18.53 13.69 -1.38
C MET A 71 19.89 13.96 -2.05
N GLU A 72 20.87 13.07 -1.90
CA GLU A 72 22.25 13.30 -2.38
C GLU A 72 22.60 12.61 -3.71
N ASN A 73 21.73 11.78 -4.29
CA ASN A 73 21.98 11.03 -5.55
C ASN A 73 23.28 10.19 -5.52
N LYS A 74 23.67 9.69 -4.34
CA LYS A 74 24.95 8.98 -4.09
C LYS A 74 24.76 7.53 -3.62
N CYS A 75 23.82 6.81 -4.22
CA CYS A 75 23.53 5.41 -3.84
C CYS A 75 24.58 4.38 -4.32
N GLU A 76 25.73 4.79 -4.88
CA GLU A 76 26.69 3.85 -5.48
C GLU A 76 27.72 3.26 -4.51
N SER A 77 27.84 3.74 -3.26
CA SER A 77 28.93 3.29 -2.37
C SER A 77 28.58 3.04 -0.90
N VAL A 78 27.29 3.01 -0.54
CA VAL A 78 26.88 2.39 0.73
C VAL A 78 26.93 0.88 0.51
N VAL A 79 27.77 0.18 1.27
CA VAL A 79 27.89 -1.29 1.30
C VAL A 79 26.50 -1.91 1.14
N ASP A 80 26.37 -2.69 0.06
CA ASP A 80 25.18 -3.28 -0.57
C ASP A 80 24.41 -4.23 0.36
N TYR A 81 23.96 -3.75 1.51
CA TYR A 81 22.96 -4.41 2.32
C TYR A 81 21.60 -4.00 1.78
N ARG A 82 21.19 -4.56 0.64
CA ARG A 82 19.80 -4.47 0.24
C ARG A 82 19.01 -5.35 1.21
N PRO A 83 18.05 -4.79 1.99
CA PRO A 83 17.11 -5.57 2.81
C PRO A 83 16.56 -6.81 2.08
N GLN A 84 16.38 -6.64 0.77
CA GLN A 84 15.90 -7.61 -0.21
C GLN A 84 16.69 -8.92 -0.24
N ASP A 85 18.02 -8.92 -0.09
CA ASP A 85 18.81 -10.16 -0.20
C ASP A 85 18.76 -10.99 1.07
N ARG A 86 18.74 -10.35 2.24
CA ARG A 86 18.42 -11.05 3.49
C ARG A 86 16.99 -11.57 3.45
N CYS A 87 16.03 -10.76 3.01
CA CYS A 87 14.62 -11.16 2.95
C CYS A 87 14.33 -12.28 1.94
N LYS A 88 15.16 -12.45 0.89
CA LYS A 88 15.11 -13.64 0.03
C LYS A 88 15.58 -14.91 0.74
N ALA A 89 16.57 -14.82 1.62
CA ALA A 89 17.19 -15.97 2.27
C ALA A 89 16.31 -16.60 3.37
N VAL A 90 15.52 -15.80 4.09
CA VAL A 90 14.69 -16.26 5.24
C VAL A 90 13.35 -16.93 4.85
N MET A 91 13.05 -17.05 3.57
CA MET A 91 11.72 -17.41 3.06
C MET A 91 11.28 -18.84 3.40
N ASN A 92 12.22 -19.79 3.37
CA ASN A 92 11.97 -21.19 3.70
C ASN A 92 11.91 -21.43 5.22
N GLU A 93 12.39 -20.49 6.04
CA GLU A 93 12.42 -20.62 7.50
C GLU A 93 11.04 -20.40 8.11
N TYR A 94 10.25 -19.50 7.51
CA TYR A 94 8.95 -19.07 8.05
C TYR A 94 7.75 -19.63 7.29
N SER A 95 7.92 -20.83 6.71
CA SER A 95 6.81 -21.63 6.22
C SER A 95 7.06 -23.11 6.40
N VAL A 96 6.01 -23.88 6.70
CA VAL A 96 6.10 -25.33 6.85
C VAL A 96 5.28 -26.04 5.77
N PRO A 97 5.72 -27.20 5.25
CA PRO A 97 4.89 -28.03 4.38
C PRO A 97 3.55 -28.36 5.06
N ALA A 98 2.45 -28.33 4.31
CA ALA A 98 1.17 -28.78 4.84
C ALA A 98 1.20 -30.29 5.15
N THR A 99 0.35 -30.75 6.08
CA THR A 99 0.39 -32.12 6.65
C THR A 99 -0.12 -33.24 5.71
N GLY A 100 0.02 -33.08 4.39
CA GLY A 100 -0.25 -34.13 3.41
C GLY A 100 -1.69 -34.22 2.89
N ARG A 101 -2.61 -33.37 3.35
CA ARG A 101 -3.96 -33.25 2.75
C ARG A 101 -3.88 -32.60 1.37
N ARG A 102 -3.88 -33.41 0.31
CA ARG A 102 -3.94 -32.95 -1.10
C ARG A 102 -5.35 -32.42 -1.43
N GLY A 103 -5.63 -31.19 -1.05
CA GLY A 103 -6.86 -30.50 -1.44
C GLY A 103 -6.66 -29.57 -2.65
N LEU A 104 -7.51 -28.55 -2.79
CA LEU A 104 -7.48 -27.56 -3.89
C LEU A 104 -6.16 -26.77 -4.00
N ILE A 105 -5.40 -26.67 -2.91
CA ILE A 105 -4.09 -26.00 -2.89
C ILE A 105 -2.99 -26.89 -3.51
N GLY A 106 -3.18 -28.22 -3.53
CA GLY A 106 -2.24 -29.16 -4.12
C GLY A 106 -0.97 -29.39 -3.30
N GLY A 107 0.07 -29.93 -3.95
CA GLY A 107 1.32 -30.38 -3.31
C GLY A 107 2.27 -29.25 -2.89
N SER A 108 2.08 -28.02 -3.38
CA SER A 108 2.86 -26.84 -3.00
C SER A 108 2.26 -26.07 -1.82
N SER A 109 1.30 -26.67 -1.10
CA SER A 109 0.68 -26.04 0.06
C SER A 109 1.69 -25.82 1.18
N ARG A 110 1.79 -24.57 1.62
CA ARG A 110 2.58 -24.11 2.76
C ARG A 110 1.65 -23.53 3.82
N ARG A 111 2.00 -23.71 5.09
CA ARG A 111 1.43 -22.94 6.20
C ARG A 111 2.34 -21.75 6.47
N LEU A 112 1.78 -20.56 6.46
CA LEU A 112 2.42 -19.34 6.96
C LEU A 112 2.42 -19.39 8.49
N VAL A 113 3.59 -19.12 9.09
CA VAL A 113 3.76 -19.06 10.54
C VAL A 113 4.09 -17.64 10.98
N GLY A 114 3.76 -17.30 12.22
CA GLY A 114 4.16 -16.02 12.81
C GLY A 114 5.68 -15.89 12.92
N SER A 115 6.18 -14.66 12.79
CA SER A 115 7.59 -14.30 12.88
C SER A 115 7.74 -12.87 13.40
N SER A 116 8.97 -12.33 13.44
CA SER A 116 9.18 -10.91 13.74
C SER A 116 8.53 -9.97 12.72
N HIS A 117 8.44 -10.41 11.45
CA HIS A 117 7.85 -9.64 10.35
C HIS A 117 6.42 -10.03 9.99
N ILE A 118 5.92 -11.18 10.43
CA ILE A 118 4.54 -11.62 10.20
C ILE A 118 3.78 -11.70 11.52
N ARG A 119 2.72 -10.88 11.63
CA ARG A 119 1.74 -10.98 12.72
C ARG A 119 0.47 -11.63 12.20
N LEU A 120 0.21 -12.86 12.62
CA LEU A 120 -1.06 -13.53 12.32
C LEU A 120 -2.19 -12.91 13.16
N ALA A 121 -3.22 -12.40 12.52
CA ALA A 121 -4.43 -11.93 13.23
C ALA A 121 -5.17 -13.09 13.91
N LYS A 122 -4.96 -14.32 13.40
CA LYS A 122 -5.47 -15.58 13.95
C LYS A 122 -4.65 -16.75 13.41
N GLU A 123 -4.62 -17.84 14.18
CA GLU A 123 -3.87 -19.06 13.84
C GLU A 123 -4.53 -19.91 12.73
N LYS A 124 -5.82 -19.69 12.49
CA LYS A 124 -6.59 -20.42 11.47
C LYS A 124 -6.51 -19.73 10.11
N TYR A 125 -6.68 -20.54 9.06
CA TYR A 125 -6.70 -20.08 7.66
C TYR A 125 -5.37 -19.47 7.22
N THR A 126 -4.27 -20.09 7.61
CA THR A 126 -2.90 -19.63 7.34
C THR A 126 -2.22 -20.44 6.25
N TYR A 127 -2.99 -21.14 5.41
CA TYR A 127 -2.46 -22.01 4.36
C TYR A 127 -2.57 -21.34 3.00
N GLY A 128 -1.49 -21.38 2.23
CA GLY A 128 -1.42 -20.86 0.88
C GLY A 128 -0.58 -21.77 0.01
N ARG A 129 -0.52 -21.47 -1.29
CA ARG A 129 0.53 -21.99 -2.14
C ARG A 129 1.85 -21.32 -1.78
N GLN A 130 2.95 -21.99 -2.10
CA GLN A 130 4.28 -21.49 -1.84
C GLN A 130 4.47 -20.05 -2.38
N GLU A 131 3.99 -19.75 -3.59
CA GLU A 131 4.14 -18.41 -4.18
C GLU A 131 3.47 -17.31 -3.34
N LEU A 132 2.30 -17.59 -2.78
CA LEU A 132 1.60 -16.63 -1.91
C LEU A 132 2.39 -16.42 -0.62
N VAL A 133 2.82 -17.51 0.01
CA VAL A 133 3.56 -17.44 1.28
C VAL A 133 4.91 -16.75 1.09
N ASP A 134 5.57 -17.00 -0.04
CA ASP A 134 6.83 -16.37 -0.42
C ASP A 134 6.65 -14.86 -0.62
N VAL A 135 5.66 -14.42 -1.43
CA VAL A 135 5.35 -12.99 -1.62
C VAL A 135 5.15 -12.28 -0.28
N LEU A 136 4.35 -12.88 0.62
CA LEU A 136 4.03 -12.28 1.91
C LEU A 136 5.25 -12.19 2.82
N ASN A 137 6.05 -13.26 2.93
CA ASN A 137 7.25 -13.26 3.76
C ASN A 137 8.28 -12.24 3.27
N TYR A 138 8.49 -12.17 1.95
CA TYR A 138 9.44 -11.22 1.36
C TYR A 138 9.04 -9.78 1.66
N ALA A 139 7.82 -9.39 1.29
CA ALA A 139 7.35 -8.02 1.47
C ALA A 139 7.32 -7.65 2.95
N ALA A 140 6.83 -8.55 3.82
CA ALA A 140 6.79 -8.31 5.25
C ALA A 140 8.18 -8.14 5.88
N CYS A 141 9.17 -8.95 5.46
CA CYS A 141 10.54 -8.81 5.94
C CYS A 141 11.14 -7.45 5.54
N VAL A 142 10.89 -6.97 4.31
CA VAL A 142 11.34 -5.64 3.89
C VAL A 142 10.66 -4.57 4.75
N MET A 143 9.35 -4.68 4.99
CA MET A 143 8.61 -3.72 5.81
C MET A 143 9.09 -3.69 7.27
N GLU A 144 9.42 -4.84 7.85
CA GLU A 144 9.98 -4.90 9.20
C GLU A 144 11.36 -4.25 9.27
N GLN A 145 12.23 -4.48 8.28
CA GLN A 145 13.57 -3.89 8.27
C GLN A 145 13.56 -2.37 8.03
N VAL A 146 12.66 -1.89 7.17
CA VAL A 146 12.61 -0.46 6.79
C VAL A 146 11.80 0.36 7.81
N TYR A 147 10.68 -0.17 8.28
CA TYR A 147 9.72 0.57 9.10
C TYR A 147 9.55 0.04 10.52
N GLY A 148 10.23 -1.07 10.89
CA GLY A 148 10.13 -1.67 12.22
C GLY A 148 8.74 -2.22 12.54
N THR A 149 7.95 -2.57 11.52
CA THR A 149 6.55 -2.96 11.68
C THR A 149 6.22 -4.27 10.94
N PRO A 150 5.60 -5.25 11.60
CA PRO A 150 5.21 -6.50 10.95
C PRO A 150 3.98 -6.30 10.06
N LEU A 151 3.87 -7.13 9.04
CA LEU A 151 2.64 -7.27 8.26
C LEU A 151 1.60 -8.04 9.09
N GLU A 152 0.43 -7.44 9.30
CA GLU A 152 -0.71 -8.19 9.83
C GLU A 152 -1.33 -9.04 8.71
N VAL A 153 -1.29 -10.35 8.88
CA VAL A 153 -1.93 -11.30 7.95
C VAL A 153 -3.21 -11.82 8.58
N ARG A 154 -4.33 -11.68 7.87
CA ARG A 154 -5.68 -11.98 8.39
C ARG A 154 -6.14 -13.35 7.94
N ASP A 155 -6.46 -13.49 6.67
CA ASP A 155 -7.05 -14.71 6.10
C ASP A 155 -6.29 -15.14 4.85
N LEU A 156 -5.76 -16.36 4.85
CA LEU A 156 -5.40 -17.11 3.63
C LEU A 156 -6.48 -18.19 3.42
N SER A 157 -6.09 -19.40 3.04
CA SER A 157 -7.00 -20.54 2.85
C SER A 157 -6.95 -21.51 4.04
N ARG A 158 -7.93 -22.42 4.09
CA ARG A 158 -7.89 -23.61 4.97
C ARG A 158 -6.73 -24.54 4.58
N GLU A 159 -6.33 -25.43 5.48
CA GLU A 159 -5.45 -26.53 5.11
C GLU A 159 -6.10 -27.38 4.01
N GLY A 160 -5.43 -27.50 2.87
CA GLY A 160 -5.98 -28.14 1.66
C GLY A 160 -7.00 -27.28 0.90
N GLY A 161 -7.33 -26.07 1.35
CA GLY A 161 -8.21 -25.14 0.64
C GLY A 161 -9.71 -25.43 0.82
N GLY A 162 -10.51 -25.10 -0.20
CA GLY A 162 -11.96 -25.24 -0.17
C GLY A 162 -12.71 -24.00 0.32
N ARG A 163 -14.04 -24.10 0.40
CA ARG A 163 -14.91 -22.96 0.73
C ARG A 163 -14.59 -22.41 2.13
N LEU A 164 -14.40 -21.09 2.21
CA LEU A 164 -14.11 -20.38 3.45
C LEU A 164 -15.11 -19.24 3.64
N TRP A 165 -16.24 -19.47 4.32
CA TRP A 165 -17.20 -18.37 4.52
C TRP A 165 -16.62 -17.26 5.42
N PRO A 166 -16.83 -15.96 5.11
CA PRO A 166 -17.61 -15.41 3.98
C PRO A 166 -16.83 -15.27 2.66
N HIS A 167 -15.54 -15.56 2.66
CA HIS A 167 -14.59 -15.45 1.54
C HIS A 167 -14.92 -16.38 0.36
N LYS A 168 -15.16 -15.79 -0.81
CA LYS A 168 -15.48 -16.56 -2.02
C LYS A 168 -14.24 -17.14 -2.70
N SER A 169 -13.12 -16.40 -2.69
CA SER A 169 -11.90 -16.65 -3.47
C SER A 169 -10.82 -17.47 -2.76
N HIS A 170 -10.76 -17.46 -1.42
CA HIS A 170 -9.72 -18.09 -0.57
C HIS A 170 -9.74 -19.64 -0.57
N ARG A 171 -10.08 -20.26 -1.70
CA ARG A 171 -10.25 -21.71 -1.84
C ARG A 171 -9.01 -22.41 -2.32
N HIS A 172 -8.17 -21.72 -3.09
CA HIS A 172 -7.07 -22.33 -3.86
C HIS A 172 -5.67 -22.00 -3.34
N GLY A 173 -5.57 -21.30 -2.21
CA GLY A 173 -4.29 -20.90 -1.62
C GLY A 173 -3.60 -19.76 -2.37
N ARG A 174 -4.33 -18.97 -3.15
CA ARG A 174 -3.79 -17.86 -3.97
C ARG A 174 -4.13 -16.49 -3.41
N ASP A 175 -5.04 -16.43 -2.45
CA ASP A 175 -5.63 -15.20 -1.93
C ASP A 175 -5.23 -14.99 -0.47
N ALA A 176 -4.90 -13.75 -0.11
CA ALA A 176 -4.62 -13.33 1.26
C ALA A 176 -5.22 -11.97 1.58
N ASP A 177 -5.88 -11.87 2.73
CA ASP A 177 -6.25 -10.61 3.35
C ASP A 177 -5.13 -10.15 4.28
N VAL A 178 -4.60 -8.95 4.06
CA VAL A 178 -3.55 -8.36 4.90
C VAL A 178 -3.90 -6.95 5.35
N GLY A 179 -3.55 -6.60 6.58
CA GLY A 179 -3.81 -5.29 7.14
C GLY A 179 -3.08 -4.18 6.38
N MET A 180 -3.71 -3.01 6.34
CA MET A 180 -3.05 -1.77 5.93
C MET A 180 -2.23 -1.19 7.09
N TYR A 181 -1.13 -0.50 6.75
CA TYR A 181 -0.35 0.24 7.73
C TYR A 181 -1.06 1.55 8.08
N GLY A 182 -1.16 1.84 9.37
CA GLY A 182 -1.54 3.14 9.91
C GLY A 182 -0.38 3.68 10.75
N TYR A 183 -0.38 4.98 11.02
CA TYR A 183 0.62 5.61 11.86
C TYR A 183 -0.06 6.52 12.88
N ASN A 184 0.23 6.27 14.15
CA ASN A 184 -0.30 7.06 15.24
C ASN A 184 0.74 8.09 15.68
N ASP A 185 0.55 9.34 15.25
CA ASP A 185 1.47 10.45 15.55
C ASP A 185 1.65 10.71 17.05
N LEU A 186 0.62 10.43 17.87
CA LEU A 186 0.69 10.66 19.32
C LEU A 186 1.59 9.65 20.02
N GLN A 187 1.66 8.42 19.49
CA GLN A 187 2.48 7.34 20.03
C GLN A 187 3.81 7.19 19.29
N GLY A 188 3.94 7.75 18.09
CA GLY A 188 5.09 7.58 17.22
C GLY A 188 5.23 6.13 16.71
N LEU A 189 4.12 5.39 16.63
CA LEU A 189 4.12 3.95 16.34
C LEU A 189 3.28 3.63 15.10
N TYR A 190 3.74 2.64 14.34
CA TYR A 190 2.93 2.00 13.32
C TYR A 190 1.84 1.14 13.98
N SER A 191 0.63 1.29 13.49
CA SER A 191 -0.51 0.43 13.82
C SER A 191 -0.86 -0.40 12.59
N THR A 192 -1.38 -1.61 12.81
CA THR A 192 -1.93 -2.44 11.74
C THR A 192 -3.41 -2.67 12.04
N SER A 193 -4.26 -2.30 11.07
CA SER A 193 -5.72 -2.44 11.03
C SER A 193 -6.55 -2.01 12.27
N ARG A 194 -7.08 -0.78 12.22
CA ARG A 194 -8.43 -0.42 12.69
C ARG A 194 -9.13 0.44 11.64
N ARG A 195 -9.86 -0.19 10.71
CA ARG A 195 -10.78 0.44 9.75
C ARG A 195 -10.28 1.75 9.09
N MET A 196 -9.57 1.63 7.95
CA MET A 196 -8.96 2.80 7.26
C MET A 196 -9.94 3.69 6.50
N VAL A 197 -11.21 3.30 6.38
CA VAL A 197 -12.27 4.20 5.90
C VAL A 197 -13.42 4.23 6.90
N ARG A 198 -13.66 5.41 7.47
CA ARG A 198 -14.72 5.66 8.47
C ARG A 198 -15.60 6.82 8.02
N GLY A 199 -16.92 6.67 8.09
CA GLY A 199 -17.87 7.72 7.69
C GLY A 199 -17.68 8.19 6.24
N GLY A 200 -17.20 7.31 5.37
CA GLY A 200 -16.92 7.64 3.97
C GLY A 200 -15.61 8.39 3.70
N ARG A 201 -14.80 8.69 4.72
CA ARG A 201 -13.49 9.34 4.61
C ARG A 201 -12.38 8.37 4.97
N VAL A 202 -11.20 8.57 4.40
CA VAL A 202 -10.00 7.81 4.79
C VAL A 202 -9.56 8.28 6.18
N ASP A 203 -9.17 7.33 7.03
CA ASP A 203 -8.82 7.55 8.43
C ASP A 203 -7.56 8.42 8.57
N ARG A 204 -7.45 9.17 9.68
CA ARG A 204 -6.31 10.06 9.93
C ARG A 204 -5.00 9.29 10.07
N GLU A 205 -5.00 8.15 10.76
CA GLU A 205 -3.78 7.34 10.93
C GLU A 205 -3.30 6.78 9.58
N PHE A 206 -4.22 6.53 8.65
CA PHE A 206 -3.86 6.11 7.28
C PHE A 206 -3.34 7.28 6.44
N MET A 207 -3.91 8.48 6.62
CA MET A 207 -3.50 9.68 5.87
C MET A 207 -2.20 10.32 6.39
N ALA A 208 -1.64 9.84 7.50
CA ALA A 208 -0.32 10.27 7.96
C ALA A 208 0.74 9.97 6.88
N PRO A 209 1.66 10.90 6.57
CA PRO A 209 2.68 10.70 5.54
C PRO A 209 3.47 9.39 5.70
N GLN A 210 3.82 9.02 6.93
CA GLN A 210 4.51 7.78 7.29
C GLN A 210 3.70 6.54 6.89
N ALA A 211 2.38 6.55 7.13
CA ALA A 211 1.50 5.47 6.74
C ALA A 211 1.33 5.38 5.22
N LEU A 212 1.15 6.52 4.53
CA LEU A 212 1.07 6.55 3.07
C LEU A 212 2.37 6.03 2.44
N ASP A 213 3.52 6.43 2.99
CA ASP A 213 4.83 5.95 2.59
C ASP A 213 4.96 4.43 2.73
N ALA A 214 4.68 3.90 3.92
CA ALA A 214 4.76 2.48 4.21
C ALA A 214 3.81 1.65 3.32
N ASN A 215 2.58 2.12 3.07
CA ASN A 215 1.65 1.43 2.18
C ASN A 215 2.10 1.46 0.72
N VAL A 216 2.63 2.59 0.23
CA VAL A 216 3.18 2.68 -1.14
C VAL A 216 4.40 1.78 -1.30
N GLN A 217 5.28 1.75 -0.30
CA GLN A 217 6.46 0.89 -0.29
C GLN A 217 6.05 -0.58 -0.25
N PHE A 218 5.10 -0.97 0.60
CA PHE A 218 4.56 -2.33 0.64
C PHE A 218 4.02 -2.77 -0.74
N LEU A 219 3.19 -1.95 -1.37
CA LEU A 219 2.66 -2.23 -2.71
C LEU A 219 3.76 -2.30 -3.78
N SER A 220 4.79 -1.46 -3.67
CA SER A 220 5.96 -1.51 -4.54
C SER A 220 6.69 -2.85 -4.42
N GLU A 221 6.89 -3.37 -3.20
CA GLU A 221 7.53 -4.67 -2.98
C GLU A 221 6.71 -5.85 -3.48
N LEU A 222 5.37 -5.76 -3.46
CA LEU A 222 4.51 -6.77 -4.09
C LEU A 222 4.67 -6.82 -5.63
N VAL A 223 4.95 -5.68 -6.26
CA VAL A 223 4.99 -5.55 -7.72
C VAL A 223 6.39 -5.75 -8.29
N ARG A 224 7.41 -5.22 -7.59
CA ARG A 224 8.80 -5.18 -8.04
C ARG A 224 9.67 -6.25 -7.38
N GLY A 225 9.15 -6.91 -6.35
CA GLY A 225 9.83 -8.01 -5.68
C GLY A 225 10.05 -9.22 -6.61
N PRO A 226 10.75 -10.24 -6.11
CA PRO A 226 11.10 -11.43 -6.89
C PRO A 226 9.91 -12.35 -7.24
N TYR A 227 8.70 -12.00 -6.80
CA TYR A 227 7.48 -12.78 -6.98
C TYR A 227 6.36 -11.88 -7.50
N SER A 228 5.48 -12.45 -8.33
CA SER A 228 4.44 -11.68 -9.00
C SER A 228 3.08 -11.85 -8.33
N VAL A 229 2.52 -10.73 -7.88
CA VAL A 229 1.07 -10.63 -7.65
C VAL A 229 0.33 -10.48 -8.98
N GLU A 230 -0.89 -10.96 -9.02
CA GLU A 230 -1.80 -10.79 -10.15
C GLU A 230 -2.66 -9.54 -9.96
N ARG A 231 -3.29 -9.45 -8.78
CA ARG A 231 -4.23 -8.40 -8.40
C ARG A 231 -4.13 -8.09 -6.92
N VAL A 232 -4.44 -6.86 -6.56
CA VAL A 232 -4.64 -6.39 -5.20
C VAL A 232 -5.98 -5.66 -5.16
N PHE A 233 -6.98 -6.25 -4.51
CA PHE A 233 -8.29 -5.63 -4.37
C PHE A 233 -8.35 -4.75 -3.14
N VAL A 234 -8.85 -3.53 -3.34
CA VAL A 234 -8.90 -2.49 -2.30
C VAL A 234 -9.97 -1.44 -2.63
N ASP A 235 -10.46 -0.71 -1.63
CA ASP A 235 -11.44 0.35 -1.87
C ASP A 235 -10.86 1.50 -2.72
N ARG A 236 -11.68 2.03 -3.64
CA ARG A 236 -11.32 3.11 -4.56
C ARG A 236 -10.78 4.35 -3.83
N LYS A 237 -11.26 4.65 -2.63
CA LYS A 237 -10.81 5.80 -1.85
C LYS A 237 -9.36 5.65 -1.40
N VAL A 238 -8.98 4.43 -1.03
CA VAL A 238 -7.60 4.11 -0.66
C VAL A 238 -6.69 4.19 -1.89
N ILE A 239 -7.11 3.64 -3.04
CA ILE A 239 -6.36 3.75 -4.31
C ILE A 239 -6.09 5.22 -4.66
N ARG A 240 -7.10 6.08 -4.54
CA ARG A 240 -6.96 7.52 -4.82
C ARG A 240 -6.01 8.22 -3.85
N ALA A 241 -6.10 7.93 -2.56
CA ALA A 241 -5.23 8.53 -1.56
C ALA A 241 -3.75 8.14 -1.77
N LEU A 242 -3.49 6.86 -1.98
CA LEU A 242 -2.15 6.35 -2.26
C LEU A 242 -1.60 6.87 -3.59
N GLY A 243 -2.42 6.89 -4.63
CA GLY A 243 -2.02 7.41 -5.94
C GLY A 243 -1.68 8.90 -5.89
N ALA A 244 -2.49 9.73 -5.22
CA ALA A 244 -2.21 11.15 -5.07
C ALA A 244 -0.87 11.39 -4.34
N TYR A 245 -0.62 10.65 -3.24
CA TYR A 245 0.64 10.73 -2.52
C TYR A 245 1.82 10.24 -3.36
N ALA A 246 1.71 9.06 -3.97
CA ALA A 246 2.78 8.44 -4.74
C ALA A 246 3.17 9.28 -5.97
N ILE A 247 2.17 9.79 -6.71
CA ILE A 247 2.42 10.68 -7.87
C ILE A 247 3.09 11.98 -7.39
N GLY A 248 2.61 12.57 -6.29
CA GLY A 248 3.18 13.81 -5.75
C GLY A 248 4.62 13.66 -5.27
N LYS A 249 4.98 12.50 -4.68
CA LYS A 249 6.30 12.26 -4.09
C LYS A 249 7.31 11.61 -5.05
N TYR A 250 6.86 10.64 -5.85
CA TYR A 250 7.73 9.78 -6.68
C TYR A 250 7.47 9.91 -8.19
N GLY A 251 6.40 10.61 -8.59
CA GLY A 251 6.00 10.77 -9.99
C GLY A 251 5.12 9.65 -10.54
N ASP A 252 4.49 9.93 -11.69
CA ASP A 252 3.52 9.04 -12.33
C ASP A 252 4.13 7.71 -12.79
N ALA A 253 5.35 7.75 -13.36
CA ALA A 253 6.07 6.57 -13.81
C ALA A 253 6.35 5.57 -12.68
N PHE A 254 6.55 6.05 -11.45
CA PHE A 254 6.68 5.19 -10.28
C PHE A 254 5.35 4.53 -9.89
N TRP A 255 4.26 5.29 -9.95
CA TRP A 255 2.94 4.82 -9.52
C TRP A 255 2.30 3.84 -10.51
N GLN A 256 2.51 4.01 -11.81
CA GLN A 256 1.78 3.28 -12.85
C GLN A 256 1.87 1.73 -12.71
N PRO A 257 3.06 1.11 -12.49
CA PRO A 257 3.13 -0.34 -12.29
C PRO A 257 2.37 -0.84 -11.05
N ILE A 258 2.30 -0.02 -9.99
CA ILE A 258 1.50 -0.34 -8.79
C ILE A 258 0.01 -0.27 -9.12
N LYS A 259 -0.40 0.79 -9.83
CA LYS A 259 -1.78 0.98 -10.26
C LYS A 259 -2.30 -0.16 -11.14
N ASP A 260 -1.45 -0.74 -11.98
CA ASP A 260 -1.82 -1.81 -12.93
C ASP A 260 -2.25 -3.12 -12.24
N VAL A 261 -1.86 -3.33 -10.98
CA VAL A 261 -2.32 -4.49 -10.19
C VAL A 261 -3.45 -4.16 -9.23
N LEU A 262 -3.79 -2.88 -9.02
CA LEU A 262 -4.82 -2.48 -8.07
C LEU A 262 -6.21 -2.50 -8.71
N ASP A 263 -7.11 -3.29 -8.13
CA ASP A 263 -8.51 -3.36 -8.53
C ASP A 263 -9.42 -2.82 -7.42
N HIS A 264 -10.46 -2.08 -7.83
CA HIS A 264 -11.46 -1.64 -6.88
C HIS A 264 -12.43 -2.78 -6.54
N GLU A 265 -12.53 -3.12 -5.26
CA GLU A 265 -13.59 -3.99 -4.74
C GLU A 265 -14.28 -3.33 -3.52
N PRO A 266 -15.62 -3.12 -3.54
CA PRO A 266 -16.34 -2.52 -2.43
C PRO A 266 -16.13 -3.27 -1.11
N GLY A 267 -15.99 -2.52 0.00
CA GLY A 267 -15.85 -3.09 1.34
C GLY A 267 -14.41 -3.38 1.79
N HIS A 268 -13.44 -3.37 0.87
CA HIS A 268 -12.00 -3.56 1.14
C HIS A 268 -11.36 -2.27 1.68
N THR A 269 -11.92 -1.80 2.79
CA THR A 269 -11.64 -0.49 3.39
C THR A 269 -10.63 -0.52 4.53
N ASN A 270 -10.12 -1.71 4.87
CA ASN A 270 -9.24 -1.90 6.02
C ASN A 270 -8.17 -2.98 5.82
N HIS A 271 -8.12 -3.58 4.64
CA HIS A 271 -7.16 -4.61 4.26
C HIS A 271 -6.97 -4.58 2.74
N TYR A 272 -5.82 -5.07 2.31
CA TYR A 272 -5.58 -5.46 0.93
C TYR A 272 -5.97 -6.92 0.77
N HIS A 273 -6.74 -7.24 -0.26
CA HIS A 273 -6.93 -8.61 -0.72
C HIS A 273 -5.93 -8.87 -1.84
N ILE A 274 -4.91 -9.66 -1.58
CA ILE A 274 -3.84 -9.96 -2.53
C ILE A 274 -4.14 -11.29 -3.21
N ARG A 275 -3.99 -11.34 -4.54
CA ARG A 275 -4.07 -12.56 -5.34
C ARG A 275 -2.76 -12.79 -6.09
N THR A 276 -2.17 -13.98 -5.96
CA THR A 276 -0.96 -14.36 -6.72
C THR A 276 -1.27 -15.10 -8.01
N ARG A 277 -0.36 -14.98 -8.99
CA ARG A 277 -0.35 -15.82 -10.19
C ARG A 277 0.12 -17.23 -9.84
N VAL A 278 -0.39 -18.23 -10.56
CA VAL A 278 0.13 -19.61 -10.51
C VAL A 278 1.28 -19.74 -11.50
N ARG A 279 2.48 -20.12 -11.04
CA ARG A 279 3.64 -20.32 -11.94
C ARG A 279 3.46 -21.52 -12.88
N ASP A 280 2.66 -22.51 -12.48
CA ASP A 280 2.62 -23.83 -13.11
C ASP A 280 1.59 -23.96 -14.25
N GLY A 281 0.79 -22.93 -14.54
CA GLY A 281 -0.29 -22.96 -15.55
C GLY A 281 -1.42 -23.98 -15.29
N LYS A 282 -1.31 -24.83 -14.26
CA LYS A 282 -2.36 -25.76 -13.81
C LYS A 282 -3.41 -25.04 -12.99
N GLU A 283 -4.15 -24.14 -13.65
CA GLU A 283 -5.37 -23.60 -13.08
C GLU A 283 -6.45 -24.68 -13.09
N ARG A 284 -7.09 -24.90 -11.93
CA ARG A 284 -8.43 -25.49 -11.93
C ARG A 284 -9.41 -24.33 -12.05
N PRO A 285 -10.41 -24.41 -12.94
CA PRO A 285 -11.37 -23.33 -13.11
C PRO A 285 -12.04 -22.99 -11.78
N GLU A 286 -12.22 -21.69 -11.52
CA GLU A 286 -13.01 -21.21 -10.39
C GLU A 286 -14.45 -21.72 -10.55
N THR A 287 -14.94 -22.51 -9.59
CA THR A 287 -16.32 -23.05 -9.55
C THR A 287 -17.11 -22.46 -8.39
#